data_AF-A0A538UD18-F1
#
_entry.id   AF-A0A538UD18-F1
#
_cell.length_a   1.000
_cell.length_b   1.000
_cell.length_c   1.000
_cell.angle_alpha   90.00
_cell.angle_beta   90.00
_cell.angle_gamma   90.00
#
_symmetry.space_group_name_H-M   'P 1'
#
loop_
_entity.id
_entity.type
_entity.pdbx_description
1 polymer ?
#
loop_
_entity_poly.entity_id
_entity_poly.type
_entity_poly.pdbx_seq_one_letter_code
_entity_poly.pdbx_strand_id
1 'polypeptide(L)'
;MDPMEREALIARYAAGYDEVAKALEGFPASGMTAHPIAGKWSAHQIVHHLADSESTSAQRLRRLLADEHPMIQGYDQERWADALRYEQRDLGPALDAFRAARATTLQLFPGMTEADWTRPGWHTESGPYTAETWLAIYAAHAHGHADQIRRLKAALAK
;
A
#
# COMPACT_ATOMS: atom_id res chain seq x y z
N MET A 1 16.56 0.87 -12.73
CA MET A 1 16.64 1.92 -11.69
C MET A 1 18.08 1.95 -11.19
N ASP A 2 18.68 3.11 -10.94
CA ASP A 2 20.03 3.11 -10.36
C ASP A 2 20.00 2.82 -8.84
N PRO A 3 21.12 2.40 -8.21
CA PRO A 3 21.11 2.04 -6.78
C PRO A 3 20.72 3.18 -5.84
N MET A 4 21.05 4.43 -6.18
CA MET A 4 20.74 5.60 -5.33
C MET A 4 19.25 5.94 -5.39
N GLU A 5 18.67 5.90 -6.59
CA GLU A 5 17.21 6.02 -6.78
C GLU A 5 16.47 4.92 -6.02
N ARG A 6 16.98 3.68 -6.09
CA ARG A 6 16.42 2.54 -5.39
C ARG A 6 16.46 2.72 -3.86
N GLU A 7 17.60 3.15 -3.32
CA GLU A 7 17.73 3.41 -1.88
C GLU A 7 16.74 4.48 -1.41
N ALA A 8 16.58 5.56 -2.19
CA ALA A 8 15.60 6.60 -1.89
C ALA A 8 14.15 6.06 -1.90
N LEU A 9 13.80 5.19 -2.85
CA LEU A 9 12.48 4.57 -2.91
C LEU A 9 12.25 3.54 -1.80
N ILE A 10 13.28 2.79 -1.39
CA ILE A 10 13.22 1.89 -0.23
C ILE A 10 12.98 2.70 1.06
N ALA A 11 13.71 3.80 1.25
CA ALA A 11 13.51 4.69 2.40
C ALA A 11 12.10 5.28 2.41
N ARG A 12 11.59 5.71 1.24
CA ARG A 12 10.21 6.20 1.10
C ARG A 12 9.20 5.09 1.39
N TYR A 13 9.45 3.86 0.93
CA TYR A 13 8.63 2.71 1.27
C TYR A 13 8.63 2.47 2.79
N ALA A 14 9.78 2.51 3.45
CA ALA A 14 9.89 2.30 4.89
C ALA A 14 9.04 3.31 5.69
N ALA A 15 9.08 4.59 5.31
CA ALA A 15 8.34 5.67 5.99
C ALA A 15 6.81 5.61 5.79
N GLY A 16 6.31 4.80 4.84
CA GLY A 16 4.90 4.86 4.41
C GLY A 16 3.88 4.59 5.52
N TYR A 17 4.17 3.67 6.45
CA TYR A 17 3.26 3.40 7.58
C TYR A 17 3.16 4.61 8.51
N ASP A 18 4.30 5.19 8.89
CA ASP A 18 4.36 6.33 9.80
C ASP A 18 3.66 7.55 9.21
N GLU A 19 3.76 7.78 7.89
CA GLU A 19 3.07 8.88 7.23
C GLU A 19 1.54 8.74 7.28
N VAL A 20 1.02 7.51 7.13
CA VAL A 20 -0.41 7.24 7.29
C VAL A 20 -0.82 7.40 8.75
N ALA A 21 -0.04 6.89 9.70
CA ALA A 21 -0.30 7.04 11.13
C ALA A 21 -0.39 8.52 11.53
N LYS A 22 0.60 9.34 11.12
CA LYS A 22 0.58 10.80 11.32
C LYS A 22 -0.63 11.48 10.67
N ALA A 23 -1.06 11.02 9.49
CA ALA A 23 -2.24 11.58 8.84
C ALA A 23 -3.54 11.30 9.62
N LEU A 24 -3.60 10.18 10.34
CA LEU A 24 -4.72 9.79 11.20
C LEU A 24 -4.69 10.45 12.58
N GLU A 25 -3.54 10.95 13.05
CA GLU A 25 -3.46 11.65 14.33
C GLU A 25 -4.44 12.82 14.40
N GLY A 26 -5.24 12.88 15.47
CA GLY A 26 -6.26 13.91 15.66
C GLY A 26 -7.38 13.89 14.61
N PHE A 27 -7.54 12.81 13.83
CA PHE A 27 -8.72 12.62 12.98
C PHE A 27 -9.94 12.36 13.89
N PRO A 28 -11.07 13.09 13.73
CA PRO A 28 -12.23 12.91 14.60
C PRO A 28 -12.76 11.48 14.53
N ALA A 29 -12.89 10.80 15.68
CA ALA A 29 -13.35 9.40 15.73
C ALA A 29 -14.73 9.23 15.05
N SER A 30 -15.65 10.17 15.25
CA SER A 30 -16.96 10.20 14.60
C SER A 30 -16.90 10.46 13.09
N GLY A 31 -15.78 10.95 12.57
CA GLY A 31 -15.58 11.26 11.15
C GLY A 31 -14.87 10.16 10.37
N MET A 32 -14.37 9.10 11.02
CA MET A 32 -13.55 8.08 10.34
C MET A 32 -14.28 7.38 9.19
N THR A 33 -15.58 7.15 9.33
CA THR A 33 -16.45 6.55 8.31
C THR A 33 -17.21 7.59 7.48
N ALA A 34 -16.98 8.88 7.71
CA ALA A 34 -17.66 9.93 6.95
C ALA A 34 -17.09 10.06 5.53
N HIS A 35 -17.94 10.50 4.60
CA HIS A 35 -17.59 10.84 3.22
C HIS A 35 -17.71 12.34 2.97
N PRO A 36 -16.82 13.17 3.55
CA PRO A 36 -16.89 14.63 3.40
C PRO A 36 -16.59 15.11 1.97
N ILE A 37 -16.06 14.22 1.11
CA ILE A 37 -15.79 14.48 -0.30
C ILE A 37 -16.58 13.46 -1.12
N ALA A 38 -17.52 13.94 -1.95
CA ALA A 38 -18.39 13.08 -2.73
C ALA A 38 -17.61 12.13 -3.66
N GLY A 39 -18.01 10.86 -3.68
CA GLY A 39 -17.38 9.82 -4.51
C GLY A 39 -15.96 9.44 -4.10
N LYS A 40 -15.53 9.78 -2.87
CA LYS A 40 -14.24 9.36 -2.30
C LYS A 40 -14.46 8.43 -1.12
N TRP A 41 -13.51 7.52 -0.92
CA TRP A 41 -13.46 6.67 0.25
C TRP A 41 -13.34 7.47 1.55
N SER A 42 -13.88 6.92 2.62
CA SER A 42 -13.66 7.41 3.98
C SER A 42 -12.23 7.07 4.44
N ALA A 43 -11.76 7.73 5.52
CA ALA A 43 -10.45 7.40 6.10
C ALA A 43 -10.40 5.94 6.58
N HIS A 44 -11.54 5.43 7.08
CA HIS A 44 -11.69 4.04 7.49
C HIS A 44 -11.49 3.06 6.32
N GLN A 45 -12.11 3.31 5.16
CA GLN A 45 -11.92 2.48 3.97
C GLN A 45 -10.48 2.54 3.45
N ILE A 46 -9.84 3.72 3.47
CA ILE A 46 -8.44 3.87 3.06
C ILE A 46 -7.51 2.99 3.90
N VAL A 47 -7.72 2.89 5.21
CA VAL A 47 -6.89 2.06 6.09
C VAL A 47 -7.06 0.57 5.80
N HIS A 48 -8.28 0.08 5.59
CA HIS A 48 -8.51 -1.32 5.18
C HIS A 48 -7.95 -1.61 3.79
N HIS A 49 -8.09 -0.66 2.85
CA HIS A 49 -7.44 -0.77 1.54
C HIS A 49 -5.92 -0.89 1.67
N LEU A 50 -5.28 -0.08 2.52
CA LEU A 50 -3.84 -0.19 2.77
C LEU A 50 -3.46 -1.55 3.35
N ALA A 51 -4.26 -2.09 4.28
CA ALA A 51 -4.04 -3.42 4.83
C ALA A 51 -4.03 -4.50 3.73
N ASP A 52 -5.07 -4.52 2.89
CA ASP A 52 -5.25 -5.54 1.86
C ASP A 52 -4.28 -5.35 0.68
N SER A 53 -4.06 -4.10 0.25
CA SER A 53 -3.15 -3.74 -0.85
C SER A 53 -1.70 -4.06 -0.50
N GLU A 54 -1.26 -3.80 0.73
CA GLU A 54 0.11 -4.00 1.16
C GLU A 54 0.38 -5.46 1.54
N SER A 55 -0.62 -6.18 2.06
CA SER A 55 -0.54 -7.63 2.22
C SER A 55 -0.42 -8.32 0.86
N THR A 56 -1.20 -7.87 -0.11
CA THR A 56 -1.10 -8.35 -1.50
C THR A 56 0.27 -7.99 -2.09
N SER A 57 0.73 -6.75 -1.94
CA SER A 57 2.03 -6.29 -2.45
C SER A 57 3.19 -7.13 -1.91
N ALA A 58 3.16 -7.45 -0.62
CA ALA A 58 4.14 -8.28 0.05
C ALA A 58 4.22 -9.69 -0.57
N GLN A 59 3.07 -10.27 -0.94
CA GLN A 59 3.03 -11.56 -1.64
C GLN A 59 3.53 -11.44 -3.09
N ARG A 60 3.19 -10.35 -3.79
CA ARG A 60 3.66 -10.10 -5.16
C ARG A 60 5.19 -10.04 -5.21
N LEU A 61 5.84 -9.34 -4.28
CA LEU A 61 7.31 -9.28 -4.26
C LEU A 61 7.91 -10.66 -4.00
N ARG A 62 7.37 -11.45 -3.07
CA ARG A 62 7.86 -12.83 -2.82
C ARG A 62 7.78 -13.69 -4.07
N ARG A 63 6.68 -13.63 -4.82
CA ARG A 63 6.54 -14.33 -6.10
C ARG A 63 7.55 -13.86 -7.14
N LEU A 64 7.75 -12.54 -7.25
CA LEU A 64 8.76 -11.97 -8.16
C LEU A 64 10.17 -12.53 -7.87
N LEU A 65 10.50 -12.74 -6.60
CA LEU A 65 11.82 -13.22 -6.17
C LEU A 65 11.97 -14.74 -6.21
N ALA A 66 10.92 -15.49 -5.89
CA ALA A 66 11.01 -16.93 -5.65
C ALA A 66 10.41 -17.80 -6.76
N ASP A 67 9.39 -17.33 -7.48
CA ASP A 67 8.71 -18.12 -8.50
C ASP A 67 9.42 -18.00 -9.86
N GLU A 68 9.35 -19.05 -10.68
CA GLU A 68 9.72 -19.00 -12.10
C GLU A 68 8.58 -18.42 -12.93
N HIS A 69 8.90 -17.46 -13.81
CA HIS A 69 7.93 -16.77 -14.68
C HIS A 69 6.66 -16.29 -13.92
N PRO A 70 6.82 -15.47 -12.87
CA PRO A 70 5.74 -15.13 -11.95
C PRO A 70 4.60 -14.38 -12.65
N MET A 71 3.38 -14.88 -12.42
CA MET A 71 2.14 -14.22 -12.83
C MET A 71 1.53 -13.47 -11.64
N ILE A 72 1.52 -12.14 -11.73
CA ILE A 72 1.07 -11.24 -10.69
C ILE A 72 -0.38 -10.83 -10.97
N GLN A 73 -1.28 -11.24 -10.08
CA GLN A 73 -2.71 -10.97 -10.22
C GLN A 73 -3.04 -9.56 -9.73
N GLY A 74 -3.76 -8.79 -10.56
CA GLY A 74 -4.50 -7.59 -10.18
C GLY A 74 -5.72 -7.90 -9.31
N TYR A 75 -6.39 -6.87 -8.82
CA TYR A 75 -7.65 -7.00 -8.09
C TYR A 75 -8.49 -5.73 -8.19
N ASP A 76 -9.80 -5.88 -8.09
CA ASP A 76 -10.76 -4.77 -8.06
C ASP A 76 -10.90 -4.24 -6.63
N GLN A 77 -10.21 -3.13 -6.35
CA GLN A 77 -10.19 -2.50 -5.02
C GLN A 77 -11.55 -1.99 -4.57
N GLU A 78 -12.40 -1.51 -5.50
CA GLU A 78 -13.73 -1.00 -5.17
C GLU A 78 -14.64 -2.15 -4.77
N ARG A 79 -14.57 -3.25 -5.53
CA ARG A 79 -15.28 -4.48 -5.18
C ARG A 79 -14.81 -5.06 -3.85
N TRP A 80 -13.51 -5.00 -3.54
CA TRP A 80 -13.00 -5.48 -2.26
C TRP A 80 -13.53 -4.63 -1.11
N ALA A 81 -13.53 -3.30 -1.25
CA ALA A 81 -14.04 -2.40 -0.22
C ALA A 81 -15.51 -2.70 0.15
N ASP A 82 -16.34 -2.97 -0.86
CA ASP A 82 -17.75 -3.35 -0.68
C ASP A 82 -17.92 -4.79 -0.19
N ALA A 83 -17.40 -5.77 -0.93
CA ALA A 83 -17.64 -7.20 -0.66
C ALA A 83 -17.01 -7.68 0.66
N LEU A 84 -15.87 -7.10 1.06
CA LEU A 84 -15.22 -7.38 2.33
C LEU A 84 -15.70 -6.46 3.46
N ARG A 85 -16.70 -5.60 3.18
CA ARG A 85 -17.38 -4.74 4.15
C ARG A 85 -16.42 -3.92 5.01
N TYR A 86 -15.52 -3.16 4.35
CA TYR A 86 -14.48 -2.40 5.05
C TYR A 86 -15.05 -1.53 6.18
N GLU A 87 -16.18 -0.87 5.97
CA GLU A 87 -16.78 0.05 6.96
C GLU A 87 -17.31 -0.63 8.23
N GLN A 88 -17.49 -1.95 8.22
CA GLN A 88 -18.05 -2.71 9.34
C GLN A 88 -16.96 -3.40 10.17
N ARG A 89 -15.69 -3.25 9.80
CA ARG A 89 -14.57 -3.97 10.40
C ARG A 89 -13.78 -3.09 11.35
N ASP A 90 -13.25 -3.67 12.41
CA ASP A 90 -12.39 -2.94 13.34
C ASP A 90 -11.11 -2.44 12.65
N LEU A 91 -10.73 -1.20 12.95
CA LEU A 91 -9.60 -0.52 12.30
C LEU A 91 -8.23 -1.05 12.80
N GLY A 92 -8.14 -1.47 14.06
CA GLY A 92 -6.90 -1.90 14.70
C GLY A 92 -6.17 -3.03 13.95
N PRO A 93 -6.86 -4.18 13.68
CA PRO A 93 -6.27 -5.27 12.91
C PRO A 93 -5.79 -4.87 11.51
N ALA A 94 -6.46 -3.91 10.85
CA ALA A 94 -6.06 -3.42 9.54
C ALA A 94 -4.73 -2.64 9.60
N LEU A 95 -4.57 -1.76 10.59
CA LEU A 95 -3.30 -1.07 10.83
C LEU A 95 -2.18 -2.05 11.16
N ASP A 96 -2.45 -3.07 11.98
CA ASP A 96 -1.47 -4.09 12.31
C ASP A 96 -1.04 -4.91 11.08
N ALA A 97 -1.99 -5.31 10.23
CA ALA A 97 -1.72 -6.03 8.98
C ALA A 97 -0.89 -5.18 8.01
N PHE A 98 -1.25 -3.91 7.82
CA PHE A 98 -0.49 -2.96 7.02
C PHE A 98 0.96 -2.83 7.51
N ARG A 99 1.15 -2.62 8.83
CA ARG A 99 2.48 -2.52 9.45
C ARG A 99 3.31 -3.78 9.23
N ALA A 100 2.73 -4.94 9.50
CA ALA A 100 3.42 -6.24 9.40
C ALA A 100 3.78 -6.57 7.95
N ALA A 101 2.89 -6.30 7.00
CA ALA A 101 3.15 -6.51 5.58
C ALA A 101 4.39 -5.71 5.11
N ARG A 102 4.48 -4.43 5.48
CA ARG A 102 5.66 -3.61 5.15
C ARG A 102 6.92 -4.07 5.88
N ALA A 103 6.82 -4.29 7.20
CA ALA A 103 7.97 -4.66 8.03
C ALA A 103 8.63 -5.97 7.58
N THR A 104 7.84 -6.98 7.23
CA THR A 104 8.39 -8.25 6.73
C THR A 104 8.92 -8.13 5.31
N THR A 105 8.37 -7.23 4.49
CA THR A 105 8.83 -6.99 3.11
C THR A 105 10.14 -6.22 3.08
N LEU A 106 10.32 -5.24 3.97
CA LEU A 106 11.58 -4.48 4.14
C LEU A 106 12.79 -5.37 4.43
N GLN A 107 12.59 -6.49 5.14
CA GLN A 107 13.66 -7.43 5.47
C GLN A 107 14.22 -8.17 4.25
N LEU A 108 13.52 -8.15 3.11
CA LEU A 108 13.97 -8.81 1.89
C LEU A 108 15.04 -7.97 1.16
N PHE A 109 14.95 -6.64 1.20
CA PHE A 109 15.79 -5.75 0.39
C PHE A 109 17.31 -5.91 0.61
N PRO A 110 17.84 -6.08 1.84
CA PRO A 110 19.28 -6.22 2.04
C PRO A 110 19.90 -7.44 1.35
N GLY A 111 19.09 -8.47 1.04
CA GLY A 111 19.54 -9.69 0.38
C GLY A 111 19.37 -9.70 -1.15
N MET A 112 18.74 -8.68 -1.73
CA MET A 112 18.43 -8.66 -3.16
C MET A 112 19.64 -8.27 -4.00
N THR A 113 19.91 -9.05 -5.05
CA THR A 113 20.93 -8.78 -6.06
C THR A 113 20.39 -7.88 -7.18
N GLU A 114 21.26 -7.32 -8.01
CA GLU A 114 20.85 -6.56 -9.21
C GLU A 114 19.98 -7.38 -10.18
N ALA A 115 20.20 -8.69 -10.24
CA ALA A 115 19.40 -9.59 -11.07
C ALA A 115 17.96 -9.74 -10.52
N ASP A 116 17.79 -9.73 -9.20
CA ASP A 116 16.47 -9.86 -8.58
C ASP A 116 15.58 -8.65 -8.88
N TRP A 117 16.16 -7.45 -8.92
CA TRP A 117 15.44 -6.21 -9.23
C TRP A 117 14.83 -6.21 -10.63
N THR A 118 15.54 -6.80 -11.58
CA THR A 118 15.22 -6.78 -13.02
C THR A 118 14.58 -8.08 -13.53
N ARG A 119 14.44 -9.09 -12.66
CA ARG A 119 13.83 -10.38 -12.99
C ARG A 119 12.43 -10.18 -13.61
N PRO A 120 12.15 -10.77 -14.78
CA PRO A 120 10.89 -10.54 -15.47
C PRO A 120 9.73 -11.29 -14.81
N GLY A 121 8.63 -10.58 -14.61
CA GLY A 121 7.31 -11.12 -14.30
C GLY A 121 6.22 -10.49 -15.18
N TRP A 122 4.99 -10.96 -15.03
CA TRP A 122 3.84 -10.46 -15.78
C TRP A 122 2.68 -10.12 -14.85
N HIS A 123 2.21 -8.88 -14.87
CA HIS A 123 0.99 -8.44 -14.20
C HIS A 123 -0.21 -8.60 -15.13
N THR A 124 -1.30 -9.19 -14.64
CA THR A 124 -2.49 -9.48 -15.47
C THR A 124 -3.13 -8.24 -16.09
N GLU A 125 -2.95 -7.07 -15.48
CA GLU A 125 -3.53 -5.80 -15.95
C GLU A 125 -2.49 -4.85 -16.56
N SER A 126 -1.21 -4.98 -16.18
CA SER A 126 -0.17 -3.99 -16.52
C SER A 126 0.92 -4.54 -17.43
N GLY A 127 0.90 -5.83 -17.73
CA GLY A 127 1.89 -6.46 -18.59
C GLY A 127 3.23 -6.67 -17.86
N PRO A 128 4.38 -6.37 -18.49
CA PRO A 128 5.69 -6.55 -17.88
C PRO A 128 5.78 -5.94 -16.47
N TYR A 129 6.28 -6.72 -15.52
CA TYR A 129 6.31 -6.31 -14.11
C TYR A 129 7.53 -6.87 -13.40
N THR A 130 8.35 -6.00 -12.82
CA THR A 130 9.58 -6.35 -12.10
C THR A 130 9.53 -5.86 -10.65
N ALA A 131 10.51 -6.26 -9.84
CA ALA A 131 10.64 -5.73 -8.48
C ALA A 131 10.94 -4.21 -8.47
N GLU A 132 11.61 -3.66 -9.49
CA GLU A 132 11.76 -2.21 -9.65
C GLU A 132 10.42 -1.51 -9.90
N THR A 133 9.58 -2.06 -10.79
CA THR A 133 8.23 -1.53 -11.04
C THR A 133 7.38 -1.59 -9.78
N TRP A 134 7.45 -2.72 -9.06
CA TRP A 134 6.78 -2.88 -7.76
C TRP A 134 7.24 -1.82 -6.76
N LEU A 135 8.55 -1.58 -6.63
CA LEU A 135 9.09 -0.62 -5.66
C LEU A 135 8.64 0.80 -6.00
N ALA A 136 8.70 1.21 -7.26
CA ALA A 136 8.26 2.52 -7.70
C ALA A 136 6.78 2.79 -7.34
N ILE A 137 5.91 1.79 -7.49
CA ILE A 137 4.48 1.89 -7.14
C ILE A 137 4.32 1.99 -5.62
N TYR A 138 4.86 1.04 -4.86
CA TYR A 138 4.55 0.90 -3.44
C TYR A 138 5.35 1.82 -2.52
N ALA A 139 6.43 2.43 -3.02
CA ALA A 139 7.10 3.52 -2.34
C ALA A 139 6.22 4.77 -2.27
N ALA A 140 5.40 5.04 -3.30
CA ALA A 140 4.51 6.20 -3.34
C ALA A 140 3.11 5.94 -2.76
N HIS A 141 2.64 4.69 -2.83
CA HIS A 141 1.25 4.29 -2.53
C HIS A 141 0.73 4.77 -1.16
N ALA A 142 1.40 4.39 -0.06
CA ALA A 142 0.98 4.78 1.29
C ALA A 142 0.99 6.29 1.51
N HIS A 143 1.96 7.01 0.91
CA HIS A 143 2.05 8.47 0.98
C HIS A 143 0.88 9.15 0.27
N GLY A 144 0.50 8.65 -0.91
CA GLY A 144 -0.67 9.15 -1.64
C GLY A 144 -1.96 8.98 -0.83
N HIS A 145 -2.11 7.86 -0.13
CA HIS A 145 -3.24 7.64 0.78
C HIS A 145 -3.18 8.51 2.03
N ALA A 146 -1.99 8.76 2.61
CA ALA A 146 -1.84 9.73 3.69
C ALA A 146 -2.31 11.13 3.27
N ASP A 147 -2.00 11.57 2.05
CA ASP A 147 -2.49 12.84 1.52
C ASP A 147 -4.01 12.86 1.27
N GLN A 148 -4.61 11.73 0.92
CA GLN A 148 -6.08 11.60 0.88
C GLN A 148 -6.69 11.77 2.27
N ILE A 149 -6.15 11.08 3.29
CA ILE A 149 -6.61 11.19 4.68
C ILE A 149 -6.51 12.63 5.18
N ARG A 150 -5.39 13.33 4.94
CA ARG A 150 -5.23 14.75 5.31
C ARG A 150 -6.31 15.64 4.67
N ARG A 151 -6.64 15.42 3.40
CA ARG A 151 -7.71 16.15 2.70
C ARG A 151 -9.10 15.87 3.28
N LEU A 152 -9.39 14.62 3.62
CA LEU A 152 -10.64 14.25 4.29
C LEU A 152 -10.76 14.93 5.65
N LYS A 153 -9.69 14.91 6.45
CA LYS A 153 -9.63 15.58 7.75
C LYS A 153 -9.90 17.09 7.63
N ALA A 154 -9.25 17.74 6.66
CA ALA A 154 -9.45 19.17 6.40
C ALA A 154 -10.88 19.49 5.91
N ALA A 155 -11.53 18.58 5.20
CA ALA A 155 -12.91 18.76 4.75
C ALA A 155 -13.93 18.62 5.89
N LEU A 156 -13.65 17.80 6.91
CA LEU A 156 -14.49 17.66 8.11
C LEU A 156 -14.40 18.85 9.08
N ALA A 157 -13.34 19.64 8.98
CA ALA A 157 -13.11 20.81 9.84
C ALA A 157 -13.79 22.09 9.32
N LYS A 158 -14.49 22.01 8.18
CA LYS A 158 -15.26 23.11 7.57
C LYS A 158 -16.72 23.00 7.98
#